data_AF-A0A1E5PM26-F1
#
_entry.id   AF-A0A1E5PM26-F1
#
_cell.length_a   1.000
_cell.length_b   1.000
_cell.length_c   1.000
_cell.angle_alpha   90.00
_cell.angle_beta   90.00
_cell.angle_gamma   90.00
#
_symmetry.space_group_name_H-M   'P 1'
#
loop_
_entity.id
_entity.type
_entity.pdbx_description
1 polymer ?
#
loop_
_entity_poly.entity_id
_entity_poly.type
_entity_poly.pdbx_seq_one_letter_code
_entity_poly.pdbx_strand_id
1 'polypeptide(L)' 'MTGHDALLCRGCAGRLYAVCTTDAGGGRRSRGSAVGEWEVDHEMPVQCPLSGLLPLTGTAAAVHDLPGAREVLGPPG' A
#
# COMPACT_ATOMS: atom_id res chain seq x y z
N MET A 1 -21.33 5.94 -3.55
CA MET A 1 -20.35 4.95 -3.05
C MET A 1 -19.00 5.46 -3.49
N THR A 2 -18.21 6.04 -2.59
CA THR A 2 -16.82 6.40 -2.89
C THR A 2 -16.06 5.10 -3.08
N GLY A 3 -15.88 4.68 -4.33
CA GLY A 3 -14.98 3.57 -4.65
C GLY A 3 -13.59 4.01 -4.24
N HIS A 4 -12.99 3.30 -3.30
CA HIS A 4 -11.55 3.39 -3.14
C HIS A 4 -10.96 2.77 -4.40
N ASP A 5 -10.25 3.57 -5.21
CA ASP A 5 -9.59 3.06 -6.40
C ASP A 5 -8.66 1.91 -6.01
N ALA A 6 -8.73 0.81 -6.74
CA ALA A 6 -7.94 -0.37 -6.44
C ALA A 6 -6.45 -0.04 -6.63
N LEU A 7 -5.61 -0.43 -5.68
CA LEU A 7 -4.16 -0.38 -5.86
C LEU A 7 -3.77 -1.46 -6.87
N LEU A 8 -3.10 -1.04 -7.95
CA LEU A 8 -2.63 -1.92 -9.00
C LEU A 8 -1.11 -2.01 -8.96
N CYS A 9 -0.57 -3.18 -9.26
CA CYS A 9 0.84 -3.39 -9.45
C CYS A 9 1.27 -2.86 -10.82
N ARG A 10 2.26 -1.98 -10.87
CA ARG A 10 2.86 -1.45 -12.11
C ARG A 10 3.46 -2.55 -12.98
N GLY A 11 3.98 -3.62 -12.37
CA GLY A 11 4.66 -4.70 -13.08
C GLY A 11 3.74 -5.66 -13.83
N CYS A 12 2.54 -5.94 -13.30
CA CYS A 12 1.64 -6.95 -13.86
C CYS A 12 0.17 -6.49 -13.97
N ALA A 13 -0.15 -5.26 -13.58
CA ALA A 13 -1.52 -4.73 -13.42
C ALA A 13 -2.42 -5.54 -12.46
N GLY A 14 -1.83 -6.46 -11.68
CA GLY A 14 -2.55 -7.23 -10.67
C GLY A 14 -2.98 -6.36 -9.49
N ARG A 15 -4.04 -6.76 -8.80
CA ARG A 15 -4.53 -6.07 -7.60
C ARG A 15 -3.61 -6.28 -6.42
N LEU A 16 -3.37 -5.20 -5.69
CA LEU A 16 -2.59 -5.19 -4.46
C LEU A 16 -3.53 -4.97 -3.27
N TYR A 17 -3.35 -5.76 -2.21
CA TYR A 17 -3.85 -5.37 -0.90
C TYR A 17 -2.90 -4.37 -0.27
N ALA A 18 -3.43 -3.53 0.62
CA ALA A 18 -2.63 -2.71 1.51
C ALA A 18 -3.23 -2.75 2.91
N VAL A 19 -2.43 -3.13 3.90
CA VAL A 19 -2.82 -3.14 5.30
C VAL A 19 -1.96 -2.14 6.04
N CYS A 20 -2.60 -1.29 6.85
CA CYS A 20 -1.92 -0.37 7.76
C CYS A 20 -2.21 -0.81 9.19
N THR A 21 -1.18 -1.23 9.92
CA THR A 21 -1.25 -1.42 11.36
C THR A 21 -0.79 -0.13 12.03
N THR A 22 -1.74 0.67 12.48
CA THR A 22 -1.44 1.79 13.39
C THR A 22 -1.30 1.27 14.82
N ASP A 23 -0.11 1.41 15.39
CA ASP A 23 0.16 1.40 16.82
C ASP A 23 -0.33 2.71 17.47
N ALA A 24 -1.61 3.03 17.30
CA ALA A 24 -2.24 4.17 17.95
C ALA A 24 -3.36 3.69 18.86
N GLY A 25 -3.02 3.42 20.11
CA GLY A 25 -4.00 3.35 21.18
C GLY A 25 -4.82 4.64 21.23
N GLY A 26 -6.15 4.50 21.12
CA GLY A 26 -7.10 5.55 21.50
C GLY A 26 -7.64 6.34 20.33
N GLY A 27 -8.93 6.13 20.06
CA GLY A 27 -9.63 6.77 18.97
C GLY A 27 -9.74 8.30 19.06
N ARG A 28 -10.23 8.83 17.94
CA ARG A 28 -10.72 10.21 17.67
C ARG A 28 -9.66 11.22 17.23
N ARG A 29 -9.68 11.43 15.91
CA ARG A 29 -9.49 12.71 15.19
C ARG A 29 -8.36 13.60 15.73
N SER A 30 -7.14 13.31 15.30
CA SER A 30 -6.16 14.37 15.10
C SER A 30 -5.86 14.50 13.61
N ARG A 31 -6.07 15.70 13.07
CA ARG A 31 -5.52 16.12 11.78
C ARG A 31 -4.00 16.14 11.93
N GLY A 32 -3.36 15.05 11.57
CA GLY A 32 -1.92 14.94 11.68
C GLY A 32 -1.52 13.52 11.33
N SER A 33 -1.18 13.33 10.06
CA SER A 33 -0.27 12.32 9.51
C SER A 33 0.25 11.31 10.53
N ALA A 34 -0.62 10.41 10.99
CA ALA A 34 -0.21 9.32 11.86
C ALA A 34 0.54 8.36 10.96
N VAL A 35 1.86 8.27 11.15
CA VAL A 35 2.69 7.33 10.42
C VAL A 35 2.31 5.94 10.93
N GLY A 36 1.86 5.08 10.03
CA GLY A 36 1.50 3.69 10.34
C GLY A 36 2.47 2.73 9.70
N GLU A 37 2.60 1.52 10.24
CA GLU A 37 3.31 0.44 9.58
C GLU A 37 2.40 -0.17 8.50
N TRP A 38 2.93 -0.28 7.28
CA TRP A 38 2.19 -0.79 6.13
C TRP A 38 2.82 -2.07 5.61
N GLU A 39 1.97 -2.91 5.02
CA GLU A 39 2.33 -4.00 4.14
C GLU A 39 1.48 -3.93 2.87
N VAL A 40 2.10 -4.10 1.71
CA VAL A 40 1.44 -4.13 0.40
C VAL A 40 1.97 -5.32 -0.40
N ASP A 41 1.08 -6.19 -0.87
CA ASP A 41 1.41 -7.27 -1.80
C ASP A 41 0.19 -7.63 -2.65
N HIS A 42 0.34 -8.57 -3.58
CA HIS A 42 -0.72 -9.05 -4.44
C HIS A 42 -1.81 -9.77 -3.64
N GLU A 43 -3.07 -9.48 -3.96
CA GLU A 43 -4.22 -10.18 -3.37
C GLU A 43 -4.24 -11.67 -3.73
N MET A 44 -3.64 -12.04 -4.86
CA MET A 44 -3.59 -13.40 -5.37
C MET A 44 -2.16 -13.72 -5.85
N PRO A 45 -1.72 -14.99 -5.76
CA PRO A 45 -0.45 -15.40 -6.35
C PRO A 45 -0.41 -15.12 -7.85
N VAL A 46 0.57 -14.34 -8.30
CA VAL A 46 0.78 -14.00 -9.71
C VAL A 46 2.26 -14.06 -10.05
N GLN A 47 2.58 -14.37 -11.32
CA GLN A 47 3.92 -14.14 -11.84
C GLN A 47 4.10 -12.65 -12.09
N CYS A 48 4.84 -11.99 -11.22
CA CYS A 48 5.09 -10.56 -11.30
C CYS A 48 6.58 -10.28 -11.51
N PRO A 49 6.97 -9.46 -12.51
CA PRO A 49 8.38 -9.09 -12.70
C PRO A 49 8.96 -8.28 -11.53
N LEU A 50 8.10 -7.70 -10.68
CA LEU A 50 8.48 -6.95 -9.49
C LEU A 50 8.34 -7.78 -8.20
N SER A 51 8.18 -9.10 -8.28
CA SER A 51 8.01 -9.94 -7.09
C SER A 51 9.18 -9.86 -6.09
N GLY A 52 10.38 -9.51 -6.55
CA GLY A 52 11.54 -9.29 -5.69
C GLY A 52 11.51 -7.98 -4.89
N LEU A 53 10.55 -7.10 -5.18
CA LEU A 53 10.29 -5.86 -4.43
C LEU A 53 9.09 -5.98 -3.49
N LEU A 54 8.47 -7.16 -3.44
CA LEU A 54 7.24 -7.40 -2.70
C LEU A 54 7.46 -8.48 -1.61
N PRO A 55 6.78 -8.37 -0.45
CA PRO A 55 5.86 -7.28 -0.08
C PRO A 55 6.59 -5.94 0.12
N LEU A 56 5.93 -4.82 -0.21
CA LEU A 56 6.40 -3.52 0.26
C LEU A 56 6.02 -3.36 1.71
N THR A 57 7.00 -3.11 2.56
CA THR A 57 6.79 -2.88 3.99
C THR A 57 7.49 -1.60 4.43
N GLY A 58 6.93 -0.95 5.44
CA GLY A 58 7.55 0.22 6.05
C GLY A 58 6.58 1.14 6.76
N THR A 59 7.14 2.16 7.41
CA THR A 59 6.39 3.15 8.17
C THR A 59 6.14 4.37 7.29
N ALA A 60 4.87 4.69 7.02
CA ALA A 60 4.48 5.79 6.14
C ALA A 60 3.14 6.42 6.55
N ALA A 61 2.96 7.69 6.18
CA ALA A 61 1.69 8.40 6.37
C ALA A 61 0.62 7.92 5.39
N ALA A 62 1.04 7.56 4.18
CA ALA A 62 0.20 6.95 3.16
C ALA A 62 0.97 5.83 2.45
N VAL A 63 0.23 4.87 1.88
CA VAL A 63 0.79 3.75 1.11
C VAL A 63 1.72 4.18 -0.04
N HIS A 64 1.46 5.34 -0.66
CA HIS A 64 2.26 5.89 -1.76
C HIS A 64 3.60 6.49 -1.30
N ASP A 65 3.76 6.73 0.00
CA ASP A 65 4.99 7.25 0.59
C ASP A 65 5.95 6.13 1.01
N LEU A 66 5.57 4.85 0.85
CA LEU A 66 6.44 3.73 1.17
C LEU A 66 7.69 3.71 0.27
N PRO A 67 8.85 3.30 0.81
CA PRO A 67 10.01 2.98 -0.02
C PRO A 67 9.62 1.92 -1.06
N GLY A 68 9.92 2.15 -2.34
CA GLY A 68 9.55 1.22 -3.43
C GLY A 68 8.12 1.40 -3.98
N ALA A 69 7.31 2.30 -3.41
CA ALA A 69 5.94 2.53 -3.87
C ALA A 69 5.89 3.05 -5.31
N ARG A 70 6.85 3.85 -5.76
CA ARG A 70 6.84 4.41 -7.12
C ARG A 70 7.13 3.35 -8.18
N GLU A 71 7.92 2.36 -7.82
CA GLU A 71 8.33 1.23 -8.63
C GLU A 71 7.21 0.19 -8.73
N VAL A 72 6.51 -0.06 -7.63
CA VAL A 72 5.50 -1.12 -7.51
C VAL A 72 4.08 -0.62 -7.78
N LEU A 73 3.70 0.57 -7.33
CA LEU A 73 2.34 1.06 -7.49
C LEU A 73 2.14 1.62 -8.92
N GLY A 74 1.07 1.13 -9.54
CA GLY A 74 0.53 1.65 -10.78
C GLY A 74 -0.01 3.07 -10.59
N PRO A 75 -0.31 3.78 -11.69
CA PRO A 75 -0.99 5.07 -11.59
C PRO A 75 -2.33 4.91 -10.85
N PRO A 76 -2.78 5.92 -10.09
CA PRO A 76 -4.13 5.93 -9.55
C PRO A 76 -5.14 5.79 -10.69
N GLY A 77 -6.13 4.91 -10.49
CA GLY A 77 -7.17 4.57 -11.47
C GLY A 77 -8.23 5.65 -11.62
#